data_AF-A0A6A3CQF9-F1
#
_entry.id   AF-A0A6A3CQF9-F1
#
_cell.length_a   1.000
_cell.length_b   1.000
_cell.length_c   1.000
_cell.angle_alpha   90.00
_cell.angle_beta   90.00
_cell.angle_gamma   90.00
#
_symmetry.space_group_name_H-M   'P 1'
#
loop_
_entity.id
_entity.type
_entity.pdbx_description
1 polymer ?
#
loop_
_entity_poly.entity_id
_entity_poly.type
_entity_poly.pdbx_seq_one_letter_code
_entity_poly.pdbx_strand_id
1 'polypeptide(L)'
;MAFNNATLPPSVQATFPYIFVVSKYLQAGTFDLVGTIIYEIDQQPFQSIFYNGTIEVAEAGGFLSVESVFLVTLGIALLVLLGLWLHGQFQRITKVF
;
A
#
# COMPACT_ATOMS: atom_id res chain seq x y z
N MET A 1 -21.93 -7.12 2.75
CA MET A 1 -21.50 -6.03 3.65
C MET A 1 -22.76 -5.29 4.04
N ALA A 2 -23.17 -5.40 5.30
CA ALA A 2 -24.45 -4.87 5.75
C ALA A 2 -24.29 -3.37 6.02
N PHE A 3 -24.99 -2.53 5.26
CA PHE A 3 -25.39 -1.22 5.79
C PHE A 3 -26.34 -1.53 6.95
N ASN A 4 -25.90 -1.25 8.17
CA ASN A 4 -26.74 -1.46 9.34
C ASN A 4 -27.80 -0.36 9.36
N ASN A 5 -28.94 -0.62 8.73
CA ASN A 5 -30.13 0.20 8.92
C ASN A 5 -30.48 0.16 10.42
N ALA A 6 -30.48 1.31 11.07
CA ALA A 6 -30.76 1.42 12.49
C ALA A 6 -31.69 2.60 12.75
N THR A 7 -32.66 2.40 13.63
CA THR A 7 -33.48 3.48 14.18
C THR A 7 -32.85 3.94 15.47
N LEU A 8 -32.51 5.23 15.53
CA LEU A 8 -31.90 5.83 16.70
C LEU A 8 -32.95 6.66 17.45
N PRO A 9 -33.13 6.45 18.76
CA PRO A 9 -33.94 7.36 19.56
C PRO A 9 -33.34 8.78 19.54
N PRO A 10 -34.18 9.81 19.75
CA PRO A 10 -33.70 11.18 19.90
C PRO A 10 -32.62 11.26 20.99
N SER A 11 -31.58 12.05 20.74
CA SER A 11 -30.46 12.28 21.68
C SER A 11 -29.57 11.07 21.98
N VAL A 12 -29.63 10.01 21.18
CA VAL A 12 -28.70 8.86 21.27
C VAL A 12 -27.62 8.98 20.21
N GLN A 13 -26.36 8.84 20.62
CA GLN A 13 -25.22 8.74 19.72
C GLN A 13 -25.03 7.29 19.27
N ALA A 14 -24.75 7.09 17.97
CA ALA A 14 -24.38 5.80 17.42
C ALA A 14 -23.08 5.89 16.63
N THR A 15 -22.35 4.79 16.60
CA THR A 15 -21.12 4.63 15.84
C THR A 15 -21.32 3.51 14.83
N PHE A 16 -21.10 3.81 13.55
CA PHE A 16 -21.23 2.84 12.47
C PHE A 16 -19.84 2.44 11.99
N PRO A 17 -19.42 1.18 12.18
CA PRO A 17 -18.14 0.71 11.64
C PRO A 17 -18.23 0.64 10.11
N TYR A 18 -17.19 1.11 9.43
CA TYR A 18 -17.04 0.95 7.98
C TYR A 18 -15.75 0.17 7.69
N ILE A 19 -15.81 -0.70 6.70
CA ILE A 19 -14.65 -1.47 6.22
C ILE A 19 -14.21 -0.84 4.91
N PHE A 20 -12.96 -0.40 4.86
CA PHE A 20 -12.33 0.04 3.63
C PHE A 20 -11.44 -1.08 3.09
N VAL A 21 -11.61 -1.44 1.82
CA VAL A 21 -10.78 -2.43 1.12
C VAL A 21 -10.23 -1.78 -0.15
N VAL A 22 -8.90 -1.75 -0.27
CA VAL A 22 -8.22 -1.24 -1.46
C VAL A 22 -8.40 -2.24 -2.61
N SER A 23 -8.83 -1.74 -3.77
CA SER A 23 -8.80 -2.52 -5.01
C SER A 23 -7.36 -2.72 -5.47
N LYS A 24 -7.00 -3.92 -5.93
CA LYS A 24 -5.68 -4.19 -6.54
C LYS A 24 -5.37 -3.35 -7.79
N TYR A 25 -6.38 -2.70 -8.37
CA TYR A 25 -6.26 -1.80 -9.52
C TYR A 25 -6.19 -0.32 -9.13
N LEU A 26 -6.31 -0.01 -7.83
CA LEU A 26 -6.20 1.36 -7.35
C LEU A 26 -4.73 1.78 -7.45
N GLN A 27 -4.47 2.90 -8.11
CA GLN A 27 -3.13 3.45 -8.20
C GLN A 27 -2.68 3.94 -6.83
N ALA A 28 -1.36 3.89 -6.59
CA ALA A 28 -0.79 4.48 -5.39
C ALA A 28 -1.07 6.00 -5.36
N GLY A 29 -1.45 6.52 -4.20
CA GLY A 29 -1.77 7.93 -4.03
C GLY A 29 -2.67 8.23 -2.84
N THR A 30 -2.98 9.51 -2.68
CA THR A 30 -3.86 10.02 -1.62
C THR A 30 -5.28 10.16 -2.17
N PHE A 31 -6.24 9.57 -1.46
CA PHE A 31 -7.66 9.61 -1.82
C PHE A 31 -8.47 10.25 -0.69
N ASP A 32 -9.49 11.03 -1.05
CA ASP A 32 -10.43 11.57 -0.07
C ASP A 32 -11.33 10.45 0.47
N LEU A 33 -11.47 10.39 1.79
CA LEU A 33 -12.42 9.51 2.45
C LEU A 33 -13.74 10.26 2.64
N VAL A 34 -14.71 9.91 1.80
CA VAL A 34 -16.05 10.51 1.82
C VAL A 34 -17.07 9.53 2.39
N GLY A 35 -17.66 9.88 3.53
CA GLY A 35 -18.77 9.13 4.13
C GLY A 35 -20.10 9.82 3.83
N THR A 36 -21.10 9.07 3.37
CA THR A 36 -22.48 9.59 3.20
C THR A 36 -23.41 8.84 4.16
N ILE A 37 -24.15 9.59 4.97
CA ILE A 37 -25.22 9.07 5.82
C ILE A 37 -26.55 9.54 5.26
N ILE A 38 -27.44 8.59 5.00
CA ILE A 38 -28.83 8.84 4.60
C ILE A 38 -29.70 8.42 5.79
N TYR A 39 -30.59 9.30 6.23
CA TYR A 39 -31.43 9.07 7.41
C TYR A 39 -32.80 9.71 7.23
N GLU A 40 -33.76 9.30 8.05
CA GLU A 40 -35.13 9.80 8.03
C GLU A 40 -35.50 10.39 9.40
N ILE A 41 -36.14 11.55 9.40
CA ILE A 41 -36.76 12.16 10.59
C ILE A 41 -38.20 12.49 10.20
N ASP A 42 -39.17 12.04 10.99
CA ASP A 42 -40.60 12.29 10.75
C ASP A 42 -41.05 11.98 9.31
N GLN A 43 -40.58 10.86 8.74
CA GLN A 43 -40.89 10.41 7.37
C GLN A 43 -40.30 11.29 6.26
N GLN A 44 -39.38 12.19 6.60
CA GLN A 44 -38.66 13.04 5.64
C GLN A 44 -37.21 12.58 5.50
N PRO A 45 -36.72 12.40 4.26
CA PRO A 45 -35.36 11.95 4.01
C PRO A 45 -34.35 13.10 4.13
N PHE A 46 -33.20 12.81 4.71
CA PHE A 46 -32.06 13.70 4.85
C PHE A 46 -30.75 13.00 4.47
N GLN A 47 -29.76 13.79 4.08
CA GLN A 47 -28.43 13.30 3.74
C GLN A 47 -27.36 14.21 4.34
N SER A 48 -26.32 13.60 4.90
CA SER A 48 -25.12 14.29 5.37
C SER A 48 -23.88 13.65 4.77
N ILE A 49 -22.93 14.47 4.32
CA ILE A 49 -21.67 14.04 3.71
C ILE A 49 -20.51 14.54 4.58
N PHE A 50 -19.58 13.63 4.89
CA PHE A 50 -18.41 13.87 5.72
C PHE A 50 -17.14 13.69 4.91
N TYR A 51 -16.24 14.67 4.95
CA TYR A 51 -14.97 14.71 4.20
C TYR A 51 -13.73 14.57 5.12
N ASN A 52 -13.91 14.06 6.33
CA ASN A 52 -13.00 14.35 7.44
C ASN A 52 -11.73 13.48 7.49
N GLY A 53 -11.32 12.92 6.35
CA GLY A 53 -10.13 12.10 6.28
C GLY A 53 -9.65 11.90 4.85
N THR A 54 -8.39 11.51 4.75
CA THR A 54 -7.79 11.00 3.53
C THR A 54 -7.25 9.60 3.82
N ILE A 55 -7.14 8.79 2.77
CA ILE A 55 -6.48 7.49 2.83
C ILE A 55 -5.29 7.53 1.90
N GLU A 56 -4.14 7.12 2.44
CA GLU A 56 -2.93 6.91 1.66
C GLU A 56 -2.87 5.45 1.20
N VAL A 57 -2.90 5.27 -0.12
CA VAL A 57 -2.76 3.97 -0.74
C VAL A 57 -1.31 3.85 -1.19
N ALA A 58 -0.55 3.03 -0.48
CA ALA A 58 0.80 2.69 -0.88
C ALA A 58 0.78 1.75 -2.09
N GLU A 59 1.84 1.83 -2.92
CA GLU A 59 2.03 0.90 -4.02
C GLU A 59 2.06 -0.54 -3.46
N ALA A 60 1.33 -1.44 -4.11
CA ALA A 60 1.37 -2.84 -3.74
C ALA A 60 2.80 -3.37 -3.95
N GLY A 61 3.53 -3.56 -2.85
CA GLY A 61 4.89 -4.10 -2.86
C GLY A 61 4.89 -5.52 -3.42
N GLY A 62 5.07 -5.65 -4.73
CA GLY A 62 5.26 -6.93 -5.39
C GLY A 62 6.67 -7.48 -5.14
N PHE A 63 6.83 -8.80 -5.29
CA PHE A 63 8.13 -9.48 -5.16
C PHE A 63 9.21 -8.95 -6.14
N LEU A 64 8.79 -8.23 -7.19
CA LEU A 64 9.66 -7.60 -8.19
C LEU A 64 9.64 -6.07 -8.03
N SER A 65 10.03 -5.57 -6.87
CA SER A 65 10.26 -4.12 -6.69
C SER A 65 11.52 -3.67 -7.44
N VAL A 66 11.55 -2.39 -7.88
CA VAL A 66 12.74 -1.79 -8.50
C VAL A 66 13.98 -1.92 -7.60
N GLU A 67 13.78 -1.78 -6.29
CA GLU A 67 14.82 -1.97 -5.28
C GLU A 67 15.38 -3.39 -5.30
N SER A 68 14.52 -4.40 -5.40
CA SER A 68 14.91 -5.81 -5.45
C SER A 68 15.69 -6.12 -6.74
N VAL A 69 15.25 -5.61 -7.89
CA VAL A 69 15.96 -5.76 -9.16
C VAL A 69 17.34 -5.10 -9.09
N PHE A 70 17.42 -3.90 -8.52
CA PHE A 70 18.67 -3.17 -8.34
C PHE A 70 19.66 -3.95 -7.46
N LEU A 71 19.22 -4.41 -6.28
CA LEU A 71 20.06 -5.12 -5.32
C LEU A 71 20.56 -6.48 -5.86
N VAL A 72 19.69 -7.24 -6.55
CA VAL A 72 20.09 -8.51 -7.16
C VAL A 72 21.13 -8.28 -8.27
N THR A 73 20.89 -7.31 -9.13
CA THR A 73 21.82 -6.97 -10.22
C THR A 73 23.17 -6.51 -9.68
N LEU A 74 23.16 -5.65 -8.66
CA LEU A 74 24.36 -5.18 -7.97
C LEU A 74 25.12 -6.35 -7.31
N GLY A 75 24.41 -7.25 -6.64
CA GLY A 75 25.00 -8.45 -6.02
C GLY A 75 25.73 -9.34 -7.04
N ILE A 76 25.11 -9.60 -8.19
CA ILE A 76 25.74 -10.38 -9.28
C ILE A 76 26.97 -9.66 -9.82
N ALA A 77 26.88 -8.35 -10.06
CA ALA A 77 28.00 -7.56 -10.57
C ALA A 77 29.22 -7.63 -9.64
N LEU A 78 29.01 -7.49 -8.33
CA LEU A 78 30.07 -7.60 -7.33
C LEU A 78 30.70 -8.99 -7.29
N LEU A 79 29.91 -10.06 -7.39
CA LEU A 79 30.41 -11.43 -7.42
C LEU A 79 31.27 -11.70 -8.66
N VAL A 80 30.85 -11.21 -9.83
CA VAL A 80 31.63 -11.32 -11.07
C VAL A 80 32.95 -10.55 -10.94
N LEU A 81 32.90 -9.32 -10.43
CA LEU A 81 34.10 -8.51 -10.19
C LEU A 81 35.08 -9.19 -9.24
N LEU A 82 34.57 -9.78 -8.15
CA LEU A 82 35.37 -10.52 -7.19
C LEU A 82 36.01 -11.77 -7.84
N GLY A 83 35.25 -12.51 -8.64
CA GLY A 83 35.76 -13.69 -9.36
C GLY A 83 36.88 -13.34 -10.35
N LEU A 84 36.70 -12.27 -11.13
CA LEU A 84 37.73 -11.76 -12.05
C LEU A 84 38.97 -11.27 -11.30
N TRP A 85 38.78 -10.60 -10.16
CA TRP A 85 39.88 -10.13 -9.33
C TRP A 85 40.69 -11.31 -8.76
N LEU A 86 40.02 -12.31 -8.18
CA LEU A 86 40.66 -13.53 -7.66
C LEU A 86 41.44 -14.26 -8.77
N HIS A 87 40.82 -14.46 -9.93
CA HIS A 87 41.49 -15.07 -11.08
C HIS A 87 42.74 -14.28 -11.50
N GLY A 88 42.68 -12.95 -11.52
CA GLY A 88 43.83 -12.09 -11.80
C GLY A 88 44.95 -12.22 -10.75
N GLN A 89 44.62 -12.37 -9.47
CA GLN A 89 45.62 -12.61 -8.42
C GLN A 89 46.32 -13.96 -8.60
N PHE A 90 45.56 -15.03 -8.86
CA PHE A 90 46.14 -16.35 -9.14
C PHE A 90 47.08 -16.32 -10.34
N GLN A 91 46.69 -15.67 -11.45
CA GLN A 91 47.54 -15.52 -12.63
C GLN A 91 48.85 -14.76 -12.35
N ARG A 92 48.84 -13.77 -11.44
CA ARG A 92 50.06 -13.04 -11.03
C ARG A 92 51.00 -13.92 -10.21
N ILE A 93 50.47 -14.73 -9.30
CA ILE A 93 51.27 -15.60 -8.43
C ILE A 93 51.90 -16.75 -9.24
N THR A 94 51.16 -17.38 -10.14
CA THR A 94 51.68 -18.49 -10.96
C THR A 94 52.76 -18.06 -11.96
N LYS A 95 52.80 -16.79 -12.37
CA LYS A 95 53.88 -16.26 -13.23
C LYS A 95 55.19 -15.94 -12.49
N VAL A 96 55.17 -15.94 -11.15
CA VAL A 96 56.32 -15.59 -10.30
C VAL A 96 57.07 -16.84 -9.79
N PHE A 97 56.48 -18.03 -9.96
CA PHE A 97 57.12 -19.34 -9.81
C PHE A 97 57.54 -19.89 -11.18
#